data_AF-A0A7T5UJD4-F1
#
_entry.id   AF-A0A7T5UJD4-F1
#
_cell.length_a   1.000
_cell.length_b   1.000
_cell.length_c   1.000
_cell.angle_alpha   90.00
_cell.angle_beta   90.00
_cell.angle_gamma   90.00
#
_symmetry.space_group_name_H-M   'P 1'
#
loop_
_entity.id
_entity.type
_entity.pdbx_description
1 polymer ?
#
loop_
_entity_poly.entity_id
_entity_poly.type
_entity_poly.pdbx_seq_one_letter_code
_entity_poly.pdbx_strand_id
1 'polypeptide(L)'
;MKGYFILFFIMCIFLVSVSAAEISTIQVTGDIQFFSLKERDAVRFDYLEGTHVIKLDNIDEDKVTITIFPNSNKNTGNNDDVLPSKASLRLGRDLVMLDLNKDRTRDLQLGIADIENGEVTFFIEKAEEITTSNISDNKQNTPPTSGFNSNVVWTVILAAIALALVLVLIFARKK
;
A
#
# COMPACT_ATOMS: atom_id res chain seq x y z
N MET A 1 -4.78 20.67 -39.06
CA MET A 1 -5.44 20.48 -37.74
C MET A 1 -5.70 19.01 -37.35
N LYS A 2 -5.91 18.06 -38.27
CA LYS A 2 -6.29 16.67 -37.94
C LYS A 2 -5.17 15.77 -37.36
N GLY A 3 -3.90 16.17 -37.41
CA GLY A 3 -2.76 15.38 -36.90
C GLY A 3 -2.48 15.58 -35.40
N TYR A 4 -2.76 16.78 -34.87
CA TYR A 4 -2.51 17.12 -33.46
C TYR A 4 -3.43 16.34 -32.51
N PHE A 5 -4.64 15.99 -32.96
CA PHE A 5 -5.60 15.22 -32.14
C PHE A 5 -5.12 13.79 -31.86
N ILE A 6 -4.43 13.16 -32.82
CA ILE A 6 -3.88 11.81 -32.65
C ILE A 6 -2.67 11.84 -31.72
N LEU A 7 -1.81 12.85 -31.86
CA LEU A 7 -0.66 13.03 -30.97
C LEU A 7 -1.09 13.27 -29.52
N PHE A 8 -2.15 14.07 -29.32
CA PHE A 8 -2.75 14.30 -28.01
C PHE A 8 -3.31 13.01 -27.41
N PHE A 9 -4.00 12.19 -28.20
CA PHE A 9 -4.56 10.92 -27.73
C PHE A 9 -3.48 9.90 -27.34
N ILE A 10 -2.39 9.82 -28.11
CA ILE A 10 -1.23 8.99 -27.79
C ILE A 10 -0.58 9.47 -26.49
N MET A 11 -0.38 10.79 -26.33
CA MET A 11 0.16 11.38 -25.10
C MET A 11 -0.71 11.07 -23.88
N CYS A 12 -2.03 11.12 -24.01
CA CYS A 12 -2.96 10.79 -22.93
C CYS A 12 -2.90 9.30 -22.51
N ILE A 13 -2.66 8.38 -23.44
CA ILE A 13 -2.51 6.94 -23.12
C ILE A 13 -1.22 6.68 -22.32
N PHE A 14 -0.14 7.41 -22.60
CA PHE A 14 1.11 7.30 -21.84
C PHE A 14 1.03 7.94 -20.44
N LEU A 15 0.02 8.76 -20.16
CA LEU A 15 -0.19 9.38 -18.84
C LEU A 15 -0.94 8.48 -17.84
N VAL A 16 -1.44 7.31 -18.24
CA VAL A 16 -2.41 6.53 -17.43
C VAL A 16 -1.76 5.69 -16.32
N SER A 17 -0.43 5.55 -16.26
CA SER A 17 0.22 4.63 -15.31
C SER A 17 0.54 5.24 -13.94
N VAL A 18 -0.12 6.31 -13.52
CA VAL A 18 0.03 6.83 -12.15
C VAL A 18 -0.74 5.89 -11.22
N SER A 19 -0.03 5.01 -10.51
CA SER A 19 -0.61 4.19 -9.45
C SER A 19 -1.19 5.11 -8.38
N ALA A 20 -2.50 5.03 -8.19
CA ALA A 20 -3.17 5.70 -7.08
C ALA A 20 -2.77 4.99 -5.78
N ALA A 21 -2.60 5.75 -4.70
CA ALA A 21 -2.37 5.20 -3.37
C ALA A 21 -3.58 4.36 -2.92
N GLU A 22 -3.33 3.15 -2.45
CA GLU A 22 -4.35 2.25 -1.90
C GLU A 22 -4.34 2.28 -0.36
N ILE A 23 -5.52 2.17 0.26
CA ILE A 23 -5.66 2.01 1.72
C ILE A 23 -6.26 0.64 1.99
N SER A 24 -5.43 -0.31 2.44
CA SER A 24 -5.88 -1.64 2.87
C SER A 24 -6.33 -1.61 4.34
N THR A 25 -7.16 -2.58 4.75
CA THR A 25 -7.58 -2.72 6.16
C THR A 25 -7.19 -4.09 6.69
N ILE A 26 -6.54 -4.12 7.85
CA ILE A 26 -6.15 -5.37 8.54
C ILE A 26 -6.81 -5.44 9.92
N GLN A 27 -6.91 -6.64 10.48
CA GLN A 27 -7.43 -6.89 11.83
C GLN A 27 -6.34 -7.52 12.69
N VAL A 28 -5.91 -6.80 13.73
CA VAL A 28 -4.87 -7.27 14.66
C VAL A 28 -5.51 -8.19 15.71
N THR A 29 -5.52 -9.50 15.44
CA THR A 29 -6.26 -10.50 16.26
C THR A 29 -5.46 -11.09 17.42
N GLY A 30 -4.15 -10.84 17.51
CA GLY A 30 -3.28 -11.37 18.57
C GLY A 30 -2.05 -12.09 18.02
N ASP A 31 -2.19 -12.79 16.90
CA ASP A 31 -1.08 -13.43 16.18
C ASP A 31 -0.28 -12.44 15.33
N ILE A 32 0.89 -12.88 14.85
CA ILE A 32 1.68 -12.16 13.85
C ILE A 32 0.87 -12.03 12.56
N GLN A 33 0.61 -10.80 12.15
CA GLN A 33 -0.11 -10.50 10.92
C GLN A 33 0.82 -9.89 9.88
N PHE A 34 0.76 -10.42 8.66
CA PHE A 34 1.53 -9.92 7.53
C PHE A 34 0.65 -9.10 6.60
N PHE A 35 1.21 -8.03 6.05
CA PHE A 35 0.57 -7.22 5.02
C PHE A 35 1.61 -6.58 4.12
N SER A 36 1.24 -6.32 2.87
CA SER A 36 2.14 -5.78 1.87
C SER A 36 1.65 -4.43 1.38
N LEU A 37 2.58 -3.50 1.19
CA LEU A 37 2.30 -2.13 0.76
C LEU A 37 3.29 -1.71 -0.33
N LYS A 38 2.83 -0.92 -1.30
CA LYS A 38 3.70 -0.20 -2.23
C LYS A 38 3.93 1.23 -1.76
N GLU A 39 4.86 1.91 -2.40
CA GLU A 39 5.12 3.31 -2.12
C GLU A 39 3.80 4.11 -2.17
N ARG A 40 3.55 4.90 -1.13
CA ARG A 40 2.37 5.76 -0.91
C ARG A 40 1.10 5.04 -0.45
N ASP A 41 1.09 3.71 -0.46
CA ASP A 41 -0.02 2.95 0.11
C ASP A 41 -0.05 3.08 1.64
N ALA A 42 -1.20 2.76 2.21
CA ALA A 42 -1.37 2.72 3.64
C ALA A 42 -2.16 1.48 4.08
N VAL A 43 -1.93 1.08 5.32
CA VAL A 43 -2.76 0.10 6.01
C VAL A 43 -3.48 0.78 7.15
N ARG A 44 -4.78 0.49 7.28
CA ARG A 44 -5.63 0.91 8.39
C ARG A 44 -5.95 -0.28 9.27
N PHE A 45 -5.97 -0.09 10.58
CA PHE A 45 -6.41 -1.11 11.53
C PHE A 45 -7.05 -0.48 12.76
N ASP A 46 -7.97 -1.21 13.37
CA ASP A 46 -8.64 -0.79 14.60
C ASP A 46 -8.01 -1.54 15.79
N TYR A 47 -7.53 -0.81 16.79
CA TYR A 47 -6.86 -1.35 17.97
C TYR A 47 -7.00 -0.41 19.17
N LEU A 48 -7.19 -0.95 20.38
CA LEU A 48 -7.37 -0.19 21.64
C LEU A 48 -8.38 0.96 21.51
N GLU A 49 -9.57 0.67 20.96
CA GLU A 49 -10.66 1.63 20.78
C GLU A 49 -10.35 2.80 19.82
N GLY A 50 -9.25 2.74 19.06
CA GLY A 50 -8.86 3.73 18.07
C GLY A 50 -8.62 3.13 16.69
N THR A 51 -8.76 3.95 15.65
CA THR A 51 -8.34 3.60 14.28
C THR A 51 -6.96 4.17 14.04
N HIS A 52 -6.05 3.36 13.53
CA HIS A 52 -4.67 3.74 13.27
C HIS A 52 -4.34 3.52 11.81
N VAL A 53 -3.41 4.32 11.27
CA VAL A 53 -2.96 4.20 9.88
C VAL A 53 -1.44 4.16 9.84
N ILE A 54 -0.88 3.20 9.13
CA ILE A 54 0.54 3.17 8.77
C ILE A 54 0.63 3.41 7.28
N LYS A 55 1.29 4.49 6.89
CA LYS A 55 1.53 4.85 5.50
C LYS A 55 2.98 4.57 5.13
N LEU A 56 3.17 3.92 3.99
CA LEU A 56 4.48 3.71 3.38
C LEU A 56 4.85 4.94 2.55
N ASP A 57 5.90 5.68 2.95
CA ASP A 57 6.31 6.90 2.27
C ASP A 57 7.37 6.68 1.20
N ASN A 58 8.36 5.82 1.47
CA ASN A 58 9.46 5.54 0.54
C ASN A 58 10.01 4.13 0.72
N ILE A 59 10.43 3.51 -0.38
CA ILE A 59 11.13 2.22 -0.43
C ILE A 59 12.49 2.44 -1.10
N ASP A 60 13.56 2.32 -0.33
CA ASP A 60 14.94 2.24 -0.83
C ASP A 60 15.43 0.78 -0.75
N GLU A 61 16.59 0.45 -1.33
CA GLU A 61 17.12 -0.92 -1.41
C GLU A 61 17.21 -1.65 -0.06
N ASP A 62 17.61 -0.95 1.01
CA ASP A 62 17.79 -1.52 2.35
C ASP A 62 16.97 -0.82 3.44
N LYS A 63 16.18 0.19 3.06
CA LYS A 63 15.56 1.12 3.99
C LYS A 63 14.15 1.48 3.55
N VAL A 64 13.22 1.40 4.47
CA VAL A 64 11.81 1.77 4.25
C VAL A 64 11.44 2.88 5.21
N THR A 65 10.76 3.90 4.70
CA THR A 65 10.26 5.01 5.52
C THR A 65 8.75 4.95 5.63
N ILE A 66 8.24 5.01 6.84
CA ILE A 66 6.81 4.96 7.15
C ILE A 66 6.39 6.17 7.99
N THR A 67 5.13 6.58 7.84
CA THR A 67 4.46 7.50 8.76
C THR A 67 3.33 6.77 9.47
N ILE A 68 3.29 6.85 10.79
CA ILE A 68 2.27 6.27 11.65
C ILE A 68 1.34 7.40 12.11
N PHE A 69 0.04 7.21 11.92
CA PHE A 69 -1.03 8.10 12.34
C PHE A 69 -1.83 7.39 13.44
N PRO A 70 -1.56 7.66 14.72
CA PRO A 70 -2.29 7.05 15.80
C PRO A 70 -3.66 7.72 15.97
N ASN A 71 -4.69 6.92 16.21
CA ASN A 71 -6.04 7.37 16.52
C ASN A 71 -6.61 8.40 15.50
N SER A 72 -6.54 8.08 14.21
CA SER A 72 -6.95 8.93 13.09
C SER A 72 -8.44 9.32 13.09
N ASN A 73 -9.26 8.66 13.91
CA ASN A 73 -10.71 8.88 13.98
C ASN A 73 -11.15 9.70 15.21
N LYS A 74 -10.24 10.10 16.10
CA LYS A 74 -10.62 10.93 17.25
C LYS A 74 -10.89 12.37 16.80
N ASN A 75 -12.17 12.67 16.61
CA ASN A 75 -12.74 14.01 16.48
C ASN A 75 -12.41 14.80 17.76
N THR A 76 -11.21 15.38 17.83
CA THR A 76 -10.67 15.99 19.04
C THR A 76 -11.00 17.48 19.03
N GLY A 77 -12.16 17.81 19.61
CA GLY A 77 -12.43 19.15 20.14
C GLY A 77 -11.64 19.46 21.43
N ASN A 78 -10.74 18.56 21.86
CA ASN A 78 -9.87 18.70 23.02
C ASN A 78 -8.40 18.58 22.56
N ASN A 79 -7.57 19.52 23.01
CA ASN A 79 -6.22 19.87 22.55
C ASN A 79 -5.11 18.78 22.61
N ASP A 80 -5.44 17.49 22.62
CA ASP A 80 -4.47 16.40 22.55
C ASP A 80 -4.37 15.91 21.11
N ASP A 81 -3.88 16.79 20.21
CA ASP A 81 -3.59 16.45 18.82
C ASP A 81 -2.49 15.39 18.79
N VAL A 82 -2.88 14.13 18.52
CA VAL A 82 -1.92 13.05 18.34
C VAL A 82 -1.23 13.23 16.99
N LEU A 83 -0.01 13.77 17.03
CA LEU A 83 0.75 14.04 15.82
C LEU A 83 1.25 12.75 15.16
N PRO A 84 1.29 12.70 13.82
CA PRO A 84 1.89 11.59 13.09
C PRO A 84 3.39 11.46 13.42
N SER A 85 3.87 10.23 13.56
CA SER A 85 5.28 9.95 13.79
C SER A 85 5.91 9.26 12.58
N LYS A 86 7.12 9.66 12.21
CA LYS A 86 7.89 9.03 11.12
C LYS A 86 8.90 8.03 11.68
N ALA A 87 9.03 6.90 11.01
CA ALA A 87 10.05 5.91 11.32
C ALA A 87 10.75 5.44 10.04
N SER A 88 12.02 5.06 10.17
CA SER A 88 12.77 4.38 9.11
C SER A 88 13.21 3.02 9.62
N LEU A 89 12.97 1.99 8.84
CA LEU A 89 13.22 0.59 9.16
C LEU A 89 14.16 -0.01 8.10
N ARG A 90 15.14 -0.80 8.52
CA ARG A 90 15.96 -1.64 7.65
C ARG A 90 15.54 -3.10 7.72
N LEU A 91 15.50 -3.76 6.56
CA LEU A 91 15.11 -5.17 6.44
C LEU A 91 15.94 -6.07 7.37
N GLY A 92 15.25 -6.86 8.19
CA GLY A 92 15.85 -7.85 9.11
C GLY A 92 16.67 -7.27 10.27
N ARG A 93 16.68 -5.95 10.47
CA ARG A 93 17.47 -5.30 11.54
C ARG A 93 16.64 -4.47 12.50
N ASP A 94 15.70 -3.70 11.96
CA ASP A 94 14.98 -2.72 12.75
C ASP A 94 13.55 -3.18 13.04
N LEU A 95 13.10 -2.90 14.26
CA LEU A 95 11.73 -3.05 14.71
C LEU A 95 11.26 -1.71 15.27
N VAL A 96 10.06 -1.31 14.92
CA VAL A 96 9.42 -0.10 15.45
C VAL A 96 8.39 -0.52 16.49
N MET A 97 8.60 -0.06 17.72
CA MET A 97 7.64 -0.23 18.81
C MET A 97 6.60 0.89 18.72
N LEU A 98 5.34 0.51 18.58
CA LEU A 98 4.22 1.42 18.45
C LEU A 98 3.58 1.63 19.82
N ASP A 99 3.58 2.89 20.25
CA ASP A 99 2.78 3.42 21.35
C ASP A 99 1.62 4.20 20.72
N LEU A 100 0.48 3.52 20.59
CA LEU A 100 -0.69 3.95 19.81
C LEU A 100 -1.62 4.85 20.60
N ASN A 101 -1.62 4.76 21.93
CA ASN A 101 -2.45 5.56 22.84
C ASN A 101 -1.65 6.63 23.62
N LYS A 102 -0.32 6.69 23.46
CA LYS A 102 0.60 7.62 24.12
C LYS A 102 0.66 7.50 25.65
N ASP A 103 0.36 6.32 26.17
CA ASP A 103 0.45 6.03 27.61
C ASP A 103 1.87 5.57 28.05
N ARG A 104 2.84 5.57 27.12
CA ARG A 104 4.23 5.10 27.29
C ARG A 104 4.36 3.59 27.43
N THR A 105 3.30 2.83 27.13
CA THR A 105 3.37 1.40 26.94
C THR A 105 3.65 1.07 25.48
N ARG A 106 4.18 -0.13 25.23
CA ARG A 106 4.43 -0.62 23.88
C ARG A 106 3.27 -1.53 23.56
N ASP A 107 2.45 -1.13 22.60
CA ASP A 107 1.23 -1.86 22.25
C ASP A 107 1.54 -2.95 21.21
N LEU A 108 2.18 -2.52 20.13
CA LEU A 108 2.48 -3.35 18.97
C LEU A 108 3.94 -3.18 18.57
N GLN A 109 4.48 -4.17 17.88
CA GLN A 109 5.73 -4.04 17.15
C GLN A 109 5.47 -4.22 15.66
N LEU A 110 6.22 -3.47 14.86
CA LEU A 110 6.17 -3.48 13.42
C LEU A 110 7.58 -3.72 12.88
N GLY A 111 7.71 -4.67 11.97
CA GLY A 111 8.96 -4.96 11.28
C GLY A 111 8.76 -5.22 9.80
N ILE A 112 9.87 -5.33 9.07
CA ILE A 112 9.88 -5.69 7.66
C ILE A 112 10.24 -7.18 7.55
N ALA A 113 9.37 -7.94 6.90
CA ALA A 113 9.62 -9.34 6.56
C ALA A 113 10.35 -9.49 5.22
N ASP A 114 9.97 -8.71 4.21
CA ASP A 114 10.53 -8.80 2.86
C ASP A 114 10.37 -7.51 2.05
N ILE A 115 11.21 -7.32 1.02
CA ILE A 115 11.12 -6.23 0.03
C ILE A 115 11.34 -6.82 -1.36
N GLU A 116 10.30 -6.85 -2.18
CA GLU A 116 10.36 -7.41 -3.53
C GLU A 116 9.58 -6.54 -4.54
N ASN A 117 10.16 -6.27 -5.71
CA ASN A 117 9.48 -5.62 -6.84
C ASN A 117 8.79 -4.27 -6.51
N GLY A 118 9.37 -3.47 -5.60
CA GLY A 118 8.79 -2.18 -5.18
C GLY A 118 7.61 -2.30 -4.21
N GLU A 119 7.47 -3.46 -3.56
CA GLU A 119 6.49 -3.77 -2.53
C GLU A 119 7.21 -4.23 -1.26
N VAL A 120 6.72 -3.79 -0.11
CA VAL A 120 7.28 -4.13 1.20
C VAL A 120 6.27 -4.94 1.96
N THR A 121 6.69 -6.13 2.42
CA THR A 121 5.89 -6.96 3.31
C THR A 121 6.29 -6.67 4.75
N PHE A 122 5.35 -6.16 5.52
CA PHE A 122 5.49 -5.91 6.94
C PHE A 122 4.90 -7.05 7.75
N PHE A 123 5.33 -7.16 9.00
CA PHE A 123 4.64 -7.91 10.03
C PHE A 123 4.31 -7.01 11.21
N ILE A 124 3.15 -7.24 11.82
CA ILE A 124 2.71 -6.56 13.05
C ILE A 124 2.28 -7.61 14.08
N GLU A 125 2.71 -7.44 15.32
CA GLU A 125 2.34 -8.31 16.45
C GLU A 125 2.24 -7.51 17.76
N LYS A 126 1.64 -8.09 18.79
CA LYS A 126 1.54 -7.49 20.13
C LYS A 126 2.90 -7.52 20.84
N ALA A 127 3.30 -6.41 21.45
CA ALA A 127 4.64 -6.27 22.02
C ALA A 127 4.92 -7.13 23.27
N GLU A 128 3.89 -7.68 23.92
CA GLU A 128 4.03 -8.50 25.14
C GLU A 128 4.39 -9.97 24.87
N GLU A 129 4.30 -10.45 23.62
CA GLU A 129 4.49 -11.86 23.27
C GLU A 129 5.87 -12.13 22.63
N ILE A 130 6.95 -11.74 23.33
CA ILE A 130 8.31 -12.06 22.87
C ILE A 130 8.61 -13.53 23.17
N THR A 131 8.18 -14.42 22.28
CA THR A 131 8.98 -15.59 21.96
C THR A 131 9.82 -15.18 20.77
N THR A 132 11.14 -15.08 20.93
CA THR A 132 12.09 -14.92 19.82
C THR A 132 11.94 -16.12 18.88
N SER A 133 10.95 -16.07 18.00
CA SER A 133 10.78 -17.03 16.95
C SER A 133 11.64 -16.53 15.82
N ASN A 134 12.66 -17.30 15.47
CA ASN A 134 13.48 -17.06 14.30
C ASN A 134 12.53 -16.88 13.10
N ILE A 135 12.44 -15.64 12.60
CA ILE A 135 11.78 -15.33 11.33
C ILE A 135 12.72 -15.83 10.23
N SER A 136 12.86 -17.15 10.16
CA SER A 136 13.45 -17.91 9.07
C SER A 136 12.46 -19.03 8.84
N ASP A 137 11.86 -19.04 7.66
CA ASP A 137 11.18 -20.20 7.08
C ASP A 137 9.73 -20.51 7.52
N ASN A 138 8.92 -19.51 7.86
CA ASN A 138 7.46 -19.68 7.80
C ASN A 138 6.83 -18.83 6.70
N LYS A 139 7.24 -19.08 5.45
CA LYS A 139 6.40 -18.80 4.29
C LYS A 139 5.18 -19.70 4.40
N GLN A 140 4.14 -19.21 5.06
CA GLN A 140 2.82 -19.81 4.99
C GLN A 140 2.37 -19.69 3.54
N ASN A 141 2.46 -20.82 2.82
CA ASN A 141 2.01 -21.00 1.45
C ASN A 141 0.51 -20.68 1.37
N THR A 142 0.19 -19.40 1.24
CA THR A 142 -1.10 -18.96 0.76
C THR A 142 -1.08 -19.29 -0.73
N PRO A 143 -1.93 -20.22 -1.21
CA PRO A 143 -1.96 -20.52 -2.64
C PRO A 143 -2.20 -19.21 -3.38
N PRO A 144 -1.48 -18.94 -4.49
CA PRO A 144 -1.76 -17.77 -5.29
C PRO A 144 -3.20 -17.89 -5.74
N THR A 145 -4.09 -17.08 -5.19
CA THR A 145 -5.37 -16.80 -5.78
C THR A 145 -5.02 -16.19 -7.13
N SER A 146 -5.03 -17.03 -8.16
CA SER A 146 -5.03 -16.64 -9.57
C SER A 146 -6.35 -15.94 -9.86
N GLY A 147 -6.60 -14.81 -9.19
CA GLY A 147 -7.58 -13.85 -9.58
C GLY A 147 -7.04 -13.23 -10.86
N PHE A 148 -7.66 -13.57 -11.99
CA PHE A 148 -7.51 -12.77 -13.20
C PHE A 148 -7.74 -11.32 -12.79
N ASN A 149 -6.65 -10.54 -12.80
CA ASN A 149 -6.67 -9.15 -12.41
C ASN A 149 -7.70 -8.47 -13.32
N SER A 150 -8.87 -8.13 -12.76
CA SER A 150 -10.00 -7.57 -13.50
C SER A 150 -9.59 -6.28 -14.21
N ASN A 151 -8.55 -5.61 -13.71
CA ASN A 151 -7.95 -4.43 -14.35
C ASN A 151 -7.27 -4.78 -15.68
N VAL A 152 -6.70 -5.97 -15.85
CA VAL A 152 -6.10 -6.40 -17.13
C VAL A 152 -7.20 -6.61 -18.18
N VAL A 153 -8.33 -7.21 -17.78
CA VAL A 153 -9.48 -7.41 -18.68
C VAL A 153 -10.04 -6.06 -19.15
N TRP A 154 -10.22 -5.11 -18.23
CA TRP A 154 -10.67 -3.75 -18.58
C TRP A 154 -9.67 -3.01 -19.48
N THR A 155 -8.37 -3.18 -19.24
CA THR A 155 -7.31 -2.55 -20.04
C THR A 155 -7.31 -3.07 -21.48
N VAL A 156 -7.48 -4.38 -21.67
CA VAL A 156 -7.56 -5.00 -23.01
C VAL A 156 -8.83 -4.54 -23.76
N ILE A 157 -9.97 -4.44 -23.06
CA ILE A 157 -11.22 -3.95 -23.65
C ILE A 157 -11.09 -2.49 -24.10
N LEU A 158 -10.52 -1.62 -23.27
CA LEU A 158 -10.26 -0.21 -23.60
C LEU A 158 -9.33 -0.06 -24.81
N ALA A 159 -8.26 -0.86 -24.87
CA ALA A 159 -7.35 -0.88 -26.02
C ALA A 159 -8.06 -1.30 -27.32
N ALA A 160 -8.94 -2.32 -27.27
CA ALA A 160 -9.71 -2.77 -28.42
C ALA A 160 -10.69 -1.69 -28.93
N ILE A 161 -11.39 -0.99 -28.01
CA ILE A 161 -12.30 0.11 -28.36
C ILE A 161 -11.55 1.27 -29.01
N ALA A 162 -10.39 1.65 -28.47
CA ALA A 162 -9.55 2.69 -29.04
C ALA A 162 -9.09 2.34 -30.47
N LEU A 163 -8.69 1.08 -30.70
CA LEU A 163 -8.24 0.60 -32.00
C LEU A 163 -9.38 0.58 -33.04
N ALA A 164 -10.59 0.20 -32.62
CA ALA A 164 -11.79 0.27 -33.46
C ALA A 164 -12.15 1.71 -33.85
N LEU A 165 -12.07 2.66 -32.91
CA LEU A 165 -12.31 4.09 -33.19
C LEU A 165 -11.29 4.66 -34.18
N VAL A 166 -10.01 4.29 -34.05
CA VAL A 166 -8.97 4.70 -35.00
C VAL A 166 -9.27 4.16 -36.41
N LEU A 167 -9.67 2.88 -36.53
CA LEU A 167 -10.05 2.30 -37.81
C LEU A 167 -11.25 3.02 -38.44
N VAL A 168 -12.30 3.30 -37.65
CA VAL A 168 -13.48 4.04 -38.12
C VAL A 168 -13.09 5.42 -38.65
N LEU A 169 -12.23 6.15 -37.94
CA LEU A 169 -11.75 7.47 -38.38
C LEU A 169 -10.94 7.40 -39.68
N ILE A 170 -10.15 6.35 -39.89
CA ILE A 170 -9.39 6.16 -41.13
C ILE A 170 -10.31 5.87 -42.31
N PHE A 171 -11.32 5.00 -42.13
CA PHE A 171 -12.26 4.64 -43.20
C PHE A 171 -13.29 5.74 -43.49
N ALA A 172 -13.78 6.43 -42.48
CA ALA A 172 -14.72 7.56 -42.64
C ALA A 172 -14.11 8.74 -43.41
N ARG A 173 -12.78 8.84 -43.44
CA ARG A 173 -12.04 9.93 -44.11
C ARG A 173 -11.65 9.61 -45.56
N LYS A 174 -11.85 8.37 -46.00
CA LYS A 174 -11.63 7.90 -47.38
C LYS A 174 -12.89 7.97 -48.27
N LYS A 175 -14.06 8.26 -47.68
CA LYS A 175 -15.25 8.74 -48.40
C LYS A 175 -15.24 10.26 -48.43
#